data_AF-A0A7C8U6L2-F1
#
_entry.id   AF-A0A7C8U6L2-F1
#
_cell.length_a   1.000
_cell.length_b   1.000
_cell.length_c   1.000
_cell.angle_alpha   90.00
_cell.angle_beta   90.00
_cell.angle_gamma   90.00
#
_symmetry.space_group_name_H-M   'P 1'
#
loop_
_entity.id
_entity.type
_entity.pdbx_description
1 polymer ?
#
loop_
_entity_poly.entity_id
_entity_poly.type
_entity_poly.pdbx_seq_one_letter_code
_entity_poly.pdbx_strand_id
1 'polypeptide(L)'
;MAGLLNKLTASGGAESADFLNDIVEQLWPNINVAGCRMVKDIVEPMFSSMLPGPLATLRFAKLDLGPVPLRISEVDVHKTDHNGIKLDMDVIWEGKSDIDMIGNMVPKFGIEHIHLKGRLSILLAPLTNVIPLIGAAQVAFINPPELKLDFTNAANIADCFLVDKAVRKVILNIISSMAVLPNRYLVKLDSNNDYFKTYLPHIGALRLTIERAVNINGPKKSGAKRFLDKIVKDIPDCYCKVRVGAGEEWRTSTKKNDHNPEWNETHDFLVADHDQRVIIDVQDDDLVGDDDVGIATTTVKDILLGGGSQELDIVHDGVPTDAKITVHANFFNFVDDAGVLTSTHSDAGEGQIVGLATVLIASALGLQGQRDELNPSIKVTWGAKEFRTAAKSYSPGTDIFNPSFDQAFQIPVTADLLANPSNFKIALLNKNNETGFVEIPFLDVLNTPGLIKEESFDVGSGAMVRASVSLRGLRLAH
;
A
#
# COMPACT_ATOMS: atom_id res chain seq x y z
N MET A 1 -6.19 -27.81 2.05
CA MET A 1 -5.59 -27.35 3.31
C MET A 1 -4.09 -27.51 3.34
N ALA A 2 -3.52 -28.66 2.95
CA ALA A 2 -2.07 -28.89 3.06
C ALA A 2 -1.20 -27.90 2.26
N GLY A 3 -1.65 -27.45 1.07
CA GLY A 3 -0.90 -26.50 0.24
C GLY A 3 -0.83 -25.09 0.81
N LEU A 4 -1.96 -24.54 1.27
CA LEU A 4 -2.01 -23.23 1.92
C LEU A 4 -1.28 -23.24 3.26
N LEU A 5 -1.53 -24.26 4.10
CA LEU A 5 -0.86 -24.40 5.40
C LEU A 5 0.66 -24.40 5.25
N ASN A 6 1.21 -25.20 4.31
CA ASN A 6 2.64 -25.23 4.05
C ASN A 6 3.18 -23.86 3.62
N LYS A 7 2.44 -23.07 2.83
CA LYS A 7 2.84 -21.71 2.45
C LYS A 7 2.85 -20.76 3.65
N LEU A 8 1.84 -20.85 4.52
CA LEU A 8 1.73 -20.01 5.71
C LEU A 8 2.82 -20.32 6.76
N THR A 9 3.31 -21.56 6.80
CA THR A 9 4.32 -22.02 7.77
C THR A 9 5.73 -22.17 7.17
N ALA A 10 5.96 -21.75 5.92
CA ALA A 10 7.21 -21.94 5.18
C ALA A 10 8.44 -21.14 5.70
N SER A 11 8.38 -20.56 6.89
CA SER A 11 9.51 -19.81 7.47
C SER A 11 10.67 -20.74 7.79
N GLY A 12 11.87 -20.36 7.34
CA GLY A 12 13.10 -21.09 7.62
C GLY A 12 13.65 -20.88 9.03
N GLY A 13 13.01 -20.00 9.80
CA GLY A 13 13.56 -19.45 11.03
C GLY A 13 14.29 -18.13 10.75
N ALA A 14 14.22 -17.22 11.72
CA ALA A 14 14.83 -15.91 11.62
C ALA A 14 16.27 -15.94 12.15
N GLU A 15 17.19 -15.32 11.41
CA GLU A 15 18.62 -15.25 11.76
C GLU A 15 19.02 -13.82 12.16
N SER A 16 20.00 -13.71 13.06
CA SER A 16 20.67 -12.44 13.38
C SER A 16 21.50 -11.97 12.19
N ALA A 17 21.47 -10.67 11.89
CA ALA A 17 22.14 -10.12 10.71
C ALA A 17 23.16 -9.03 11.06
N ASP A 18 24.08 -9.32 11.99
CA ASP A 18 25.11 -8.38 12.44
C ASP A 18 25.97 -7.85 11.28
N PHE A 19 26.29 -8.69 10.30
CA PHE A 19 27.05 -8.24 9.12
C PHE A 19 26.27 -7.22 8.26
N LEU A 20 24.94 -7.31 8.17
CA LEU A 20 24.12 -6.31 7.46
C LEU A 20 24.15 -4.99 8.22
N ASN A 21 24.13 -5.05 9.55
CA ASN A 21 24.26 -3.87 10.39
C ASN A 21 25.62 -3.17 10.19
N ASP A 22 26.72 -3.91 10.07
CA ASP A 22 28.05 -3.34 9.76
C ASP A 22 28.07 -2.63 8.39
N ILE A 23 27.43 -3.25 7.37
CA ILE A 23 27.29 -2.64 6.03
C ILE A 23 26.47 -1.35 6.11
N VAL A 24 25.33 -1.37 6.81
CA VAL A 24 24.48 -0.18 6.97
C VAL A 24 25.24 0.93 7.69
N GLU A 25 25.97 0.61 8.76
CA GLU A 25 26.77 1.57 9.52
C GLU A 25 27.85 2.24 8.64
N GLN A 26 28.52 1.46 7.79
CA GLN A 26 29.49 1.99 6.83
C GLN A 26 28.85 2.86 5.73
N LEU A 27 27.65 2.49 5.27
CA LEU A 27 26.92 3.24 4.23
C LEU A 27 26.19 4.47 4.78
N TRP A 28 25.93 4.53 6.09
CA TRP A 28 25.04 5.52 6.70
C TRP A 28 25.35 6.98 6.36
N PRO A 29 26.61 7.46 6.33
CA PRO A 29 26.90 8.83 5.93
C PRO A 29 26.41 9.15 4.50
N ASN A 30 26.51 8.18 3.59
CA ASN A 30 26.03 8.33 2.22
C ASN A 30 24.50 8.22 2.14
N ILE A 31 23.92 7.28 2.90
CA ILE A 31 22.45 7.14 3.04
C ILE A 31 21.84 8.42 3.58
N ASN A 32 22.46 9.07 4.56
CA ASN A 32 21.96 10.32 5.13
C ASN A 32 21.92 11.42 4.07
N VAL A 33 23.00 11.61 3.30
CA VAL A 33 23.05 12.61 2.22
C VAL A 33 22.01 12.31 1.12
N ALA A 34 21.98 11.07 0.61
CA ALA A 34 21.06 10.69 -0.46
C ALA A 34 19.59 10.70 0.01
N GLY A 35 19.34 10.15 1.20
CA GLY A 35 18.04 10.10 1.85
C GLY A 35 17.47 11.48 2.15
N CYS A 36 18.28 12.41 2.68
CA CYS A 36 17.87 13.80 2.88
C CYS A 36 17.44 14.46 1.56
N ARG A 37 18.20 14.24 0.47
CA ARG A 37 17.81 14.76 -0.85
C ARG A 37 16.48 14.17 -1.30
N MET A 38 16.31 12.85 -1.21
CA MET A 38 15.06 12.18 -1.57
C MET A 38 13.87 12.68 -0.75
N VAL A 39 14.03 12.78 0.57
CA VAL A 39 12.98 13.30 1.48
C VAL A 39 12.62 14.72 1.09
N LYS A 40 13.60 15.59 0.83
CA LYS A 40 13.32 16.96 0.41
C LYS A 40 12.57 17.02 -0.92
N ASP A 41 13.04 16.30 -1.93
CA ASP A 41 12.48 16.36 -3.28
C ASP A 41 11.09 15.72 -3.39
N ILE A 42 10.77 14.76 -2.51
CA ILE A 42 9.49 14.03 -2.53
C ILE A 42 8.50 14.61 -1.52
N VAL A 43 8.93 14.83 -0.27
CA VAL A 43 8.02 15.20 0.84
C VAL A 43 7.69 16.69 0.81
N GLU A 44 8.66 17.56 0.56
CA GLU A 44 8.45 19.01 0.61
C GLU A 44 7.34 19.49 -0.36
N PRO A 45 7.29 19.03 -1.63
CA PRO A 45 6.20 19.38 -2.54
C PRO A 45 4.82 18.88 -2.05
N MET A 46 4.78 17.74 -1.37
CA MET A 46 3.53 17.12 -0.90
C MET A 46 2.94 17.82 0.32
N PHE A 47 3.72 18.59 1.09
CA PHE A 47 3.17 19.41 2.16
C PHE A 47 2.10 20.39 1.65
N SER A 48 2.35 21.00 0.49
CA SER A 48 1.42 21.98 -0.10
C SER A 48 0.06 21.40 -0.49
N SER A 49 -0.01 20.11 -0.81
CA SER A 49 -1.23 19.44 -1.24
C SER A 49 -1.90 18.64 -0.12
N MET A 50 -1.14 18.13 0.84
CA MET A 50 -1.64 17.19 1.86
C MET A 50 -1.82 17.80 3.25
N LEU A 51 -1.14 18.90 3.58
CA LEU A 51 -1.27 19.53 4.89
C LEU A 51 -2.35 20.63 4.88
N PRO A 52 -3.16 20.76 5.95
CA PRO A 52 -4.22 21.76 6.01
C PRO A 52 -3.70 23.15 6.42
N GLY A 53 -4.37 24.19 5.91
CA GLY A 53 -4.22 25.56 6.39
C GLY A 53 -2.78 26.07 6.37
N PRO A 54 -2.30 26.74 7.44
CA PRO A 54 -0.92 27.27 7.51
C PRO A 54 0.19 26.23 7.31
N LEU A 55 -0.08 24.96 7.62
CA LEU A 55 0.89 23.86 7.53
C LEU A 55 1.24 23.51 6.07
N ALA A 56 0.41 23.89 5.09
CA ALA A 56 0.69 23.69 3.67
C ALA A 56 1.97 24.41 3.19
N THR A 57 2.45 25.41 3.96
CA THR A 57 3.66 26.18 3.64
C THR A 57 4.93 25.64 4.27
N LEU A 58 4.86 24.50 4.96
CA LEU A 58 6.01 23.89 5.60
C LEU A 58 7.07 23.50 4.57
N ARG A 59 8.34 23.70 4.97
CA ARG A 59 9.52 23.30 4.22
C ARG A 59 10.68 22.97 5.17
N PHE A 60 11.67 22.24 4.65
CA PHE A 60 12.87 21.93 5.42
C PHE A 60 13.84 23.12 5.40
N ALA A 61 14.05 23.73 6.57
CA ALA A 61 15.14 24.70 6.77
C ALA A 61 16.48 23.99 6.94
N LYS A 62 16.46 22.83 7.61
CA LYS A 62 17.57 21.91 7.79
C LYS A 62 17.03 20.49 7.78
N LEU A 63 17.81 19.57 7.21
CA LEU A 63 17.43 18.16 7.13
C LEU A 63 18.69 17.32 7.26
N ASP A 64 18.81 16.64 8.40
CA ASP A 64 19.88 15.69 8.72
C ASP A 64 19.26 14.53 9.52
N LEU A 65 19.41 13.30 9.01
CA LEU A 65 18.86 12.10 9.66
C LEU A 65 19.69 11.68 10.90
N GLY A 66 20.85 12.31 11.11
CA GLY A 66 21.73 12.06 12.25
C GLY A 66 22.75 10.93 12.02
N PRO A 67 23.60 10.66 13.02
CA PRO A 67 24.68 9.68 12.90
C PRO A 67 24.27 8.26 13.26
N VAL A 68 23.09 8.04 13.84
CA VAL A 68 22.65 6.72 14.33
C VAL A 68 21.92 5.98 13.20
N PRO A 69 22.49 4.88 12.66
CA PRO A 69 21.87 4.12 11.59
C PRO A 69 20.67 3.31 12.05
N LEU A 70 19.83 2.93 11.08
CA LEU A 70 18.85 1.86 11.28
C LEU A 70 19.55 0.52 11.55
N ARG A 71 18.86 -0.35 12.29
CA ARG A 71 19.30 -1.71 12.61
C ARG A 71 18.34 -2.73 11.98
N ILE A 72 18.92 -3.84 11.55
CA ILE A 72 18.25 -4.98 10.93
C ILE A 72 18.34 -6.18 11.88
N SER A 73 17.24 -6.90 12.02
CA SER A 73 17.13 -8.14 12.78
C SER A 73 16.13 -9.11 12.16
N GLU A 74 16.04 -10.33 12.71
CA GLU A 74 15.03 -11.33 12.35
C GLU A 74 14.91 -11.58 10.83
N VAL A 75 16.05 -11.81 10.18
CA VAL A 75 16.09 -11.99 8.72
C VAL A 75 15.61 -13.40 8.36
N ASP A 76 14.61 -13.47 7.50
CA ASP A 76 14.09 -14.71 6.91
C ASP A 76 14.26 -14.65 5.39
N VAL A 77 14.71 -15.76 4.79
CA VAL A 77 15.04 -15.83 3.36
C VAL A 77 14.24 -16.94 2.71
N HIS A 78 13.46 -16.58 1.70
CA HIS A 78 12.60 -17.51 0.98
C HIS A 78 12.91 -17.50 -0.51
N LYS A 79 12.79 -18.67 -1.13
CA LYS A 79 12.66 -18.77 -2.59
C LYS A 79 11.24 -18.39 -2.98
N THR A 80 11.10 -17.60 -4.03
CA THR A 80 9.79 -17.26 -4.58
C THR A 80 9.44 -18.15 -5.76
N ASP A 81 8.15 -18.37 -5.99
CA ASP A 81 7.64 -19.09 -7.17
C ASP A 81 8.07 -18.46 -8.52
N HIS A 82 8.50 -17.18 -8.51
CA HIS A 82 8.92 -16.41 -9.68
C HIS A 82 10.45 -16.38 -9.90
N ASN A 83 11.16 -17.44 -9.50
CA ASN A 83 12.62 -17.54 -9.64
C ASN A 83 13.36 -16.31 -9.07
N GLY A 84 13.03 -15.98 -7.83
CA GLY A 84 13.51 -14.82 -7.08
C GLY A 84 13.86 -15.19 -5.65
N ILE A 85 14.56 -14.29 -4.98
CA ILE A 85 14.93 -14.40 -3.56
C ILE A 85 14.18 -13.30 -2.81
N LYS A 86 13.38 -13.67 -1.82
CA LYS A 86 12.71 -12.73 -0.92
C LYS A 86 13.43 -12.75 0.43
N LEU A 87 13.79 -11.58 0.93
CA LEU A 87 14.37 -11.39 2.25
C LEU A 87 13.39 -10.53 3.06
N ASP A 88 12.83 -11.08 4.12
CA ASP A 88 11.98 -10.36 5.05
C ASP A 88 12.75 -10.14 6.34
N MET A 89 12.75 -8.91 6.85
CA MET A 89 13.57 -8.51 7.99
C MET A 89 12.91 -7.42 8.81
N ASP A 90 13.18 -7.42 10.12
CA ASP A 90 12.75 -6.34 10.99
C ASP A 90 13.75 -5.18 10.87
N VAL A 91 13.20 -3.98 10.66
CA VAL A 91 13.96 -2.73 10.65
C VAL A 91 13.50 -1.89 11.83
N ILE A 92 14.47 -1.47 12.65
CA ILE A 92 14.28 -0.55 13.75
C ILE A 92 15.25 0.62 13.58
N TRP A 93 14.75 1.84 13.62
CA TRP A 93 15.55 3.04 13.58
C TRP A 93 15.20 3.95 14.75
N GLU A 94 16.16 4.06 15.67
CA GLU A 94 16.10 4.93 16.85
C GLU A 94 17.10 6.07 16.63
N GLY A 95 16.76 6.96 15.68
CA GLY A 95 17.65 7.98 15.15
C GLY A 95 17.59 9.27 15.95
N LYS A 96 18.74 9.85 16.28
CA LYS A 96 18.84 11.23 16.76
C LYS A 96 19.03 12.16 15.56
N SER A 97 17.98 12.83 15.13
CA SER A 97 17.95 13.69 13.95
C SER A 97 18.20 15.16 14.26
N ASP A 98 18.50 15.94 13.24
CA ASP A 98 18.66 17.39 13.30
C ASP A 98 17.94 18.04 12.11
N ILE A 99 16.61 18.00 12.21
CA ILE A 99 15.69 18.47 11.17
C ILE A 99 14.99 19.71 11.69
N ASP A 100 15.06 20.79 10.92
CA ASP A 100 14.33 22.03 11.20
C ASP A 100 13.26 22.25 10.13
N MET A 101 12.04 22.51 10.57
CA MET A 101 10.91 22.87 9.74
C MET A 101 10.52 24.33 9.96
N ILE A 102 10.07 24.98 8.89
CA ILE A 102 9.58 26.36 8.94
C ILE A 102 8.41 26.53 7.96
N GLY A 103 7.44 27.37 8.32
CA GLY A 103 6.34 27.79 7.44
C GLY A 103 6.16 29.30 7.46
N ASN A 104 5.29 29.84 6.61
CA ASN A 104 5.07 31.30 6.55
C ASN A 104 4.40 31.85 7.80
N MET A 105 3.45 31.10 8.35
CA MET A 105 2.69 31.42 9.57
C MET A 105 2.89 30.37 10.67
N VAL A 106 3.87 29.49 10.49
CA VAL A 106 4.18 28.41 11.43
C VAL A 106 5.55 28.71 12.04
N PRO A 107 5.67 28.83 13.38
CA PRO A 107 6.95 29.02 14.04
C PRO A 107 7.95 27.94 13.63
N LYS A 108 9.24 28.28 13.63
CA LYS A 108 10.28 27.27 13.41
C LYS A 108 10.21 26.23 14.53
N PHE A 109 10.17 24.96 14.16
CA PHE A 109 10.27 23.82 15.07
C PHE A 109 11.19 22.77 14.47
N GLY A 110 11.76 21.92 15.30
CA GLY A 110 12.64 20.84 14.89
C GLY A 110 12.19 19.46 15.36
N ILE A 111 12.68 18.42 14.67
CA ILE A 111 12.49 17.00 15.00
C ILE A 111 13.84 16.46 15.47
N GLU A 112 13.91 16.06 16.74
CA GLU A 112 15.14 15.61 17.42
C GLU A 112 15.31 14.09 17.40
N HIS A 113 14.20 13.34 17.43
CA HIS A 113 14.24 11.89 17.35
C HIS A 113 13.24 11.34 16.34
N ILE A 114 13.69 10.31 15.62
CA ILE A 114 12.86 9.51 14.72
C ILE A 114 12.88 8.08 15.24
N HIS A 115 11.70 7.55 15.50
CA HIS A 115 11.48 6.16 15.88
C HIS A 115 10.73 5.50 14.74
N LEU A 116 11.38 4.60 14.00
CA LEU A 116 10.74 3.84 12.94
C LEU A 116 10.87 2.35 13.20
N LYS A 117 9.76 1.61 13.10
CA LYS A 117 9.75 0.15 13.21
C LYS A 117 8.88 -0.46 12.12
N GLY A 118 9.36 -1.48 11.45
CA GLY A 118 8.55 -2.22 10.47
C GLY A 118 9.22 -3.48 9.93
N ARG A 119 8.41 -4.34 9.33
CA ARG A 119 8.88 -5.53 8.61
C ARG A 119 9.15 -5.14 7.15
N LEU A 120 10.42 -5.06 6.78
CA LEU A 120 10.88 -4.75 5.43
C LEU A 120 10.98 -6.05 4.62
N SER A 121 10.58 -5.98 3.35
CA SER A 121 10.69 -7.05 2.37
C SER A 121 11.52 -6.57 1.19
N ILE A 122 12.62 -7.28 0.92
CA ILE A 122 13.47 -7.08 -0.25
C ILE A 122 13.29 -8.28 -1.18
N LEU A 123 12.79 -8.04 -2.39
CA LEU A 123 12.73 -9.04 -3.44
C LEU A 123 13.83 -8.80 -4.47
N LEU A 124 14.66 -9.82 -4.66
CA LEU A 124 15.67 -9.89 -5.72
C LEU A 124 15.12 -10.77 -6.84
N ALA A 125 14.58 -10.15 -7.89
CA ALA A 125 13.93 -10.84 -9.00
C ALA A 125 13.92 -9.99 -10.28
N PRO A 126 13.95 -10.63 -11.47
CA PRO A 126 14.18 -12.06 -11.68
C PRO A 126 15.65 -12.43 -11.47
N LEU A 127 15.91 -13.70 -11.10
CA LEU A 127 17.26 -14.26 -11.21
C LEU A 127 17.58 -14.55 -12.67
N THR A 128 18.79 -14.21 -13.09
CA THR A 128 19.28 -14.34 -14.47
C THR A 128 20.62 -15.08 -14.52
N ASN A 129 21.03 -15.49 -15.71
CA ASN A 129 22.33 -16.11 -15.97
C ASN A 129 23.36 -15.12 -16.53
N VAL A 130 23.09 -13.81 -16.43
CA VAL A 130 23.96 -12.73 -16.89
C VAL A 130 24.29 -11.84 -15.70
N ILE A 131 25.57 -11.56 -15.46
CA ILE A 131 26.02 -10.67 -14.38
C ILE A 131 25.24 -9.34 -14.45
N PRO A 132 24.61 -8.87 -13.35
CA PRO A 132 24.85 -9.24 -11.94
C PRO A 132 24.04 -10.43 -11.38
N LEU A 133 23.44 -11.28 -12.22
CA LEU A 133 22.60 -12.46 -11.88
C LEU A 133 21.23 -12.11 -11.28
N ILE A 134 20.98 -10.84 -11.02
CA ILE A 134 19.72 -10.32 -10.48
C ILE A 134 19.30 -9.16 -11.36
N GLY A 135 18.10 -9.23 -11.94
CA GLY A 135 17.57 -8.17 -12.80
C GLY A 135 17.22 -6.90 -12.02
N ALA A 136 16.55 -7.05 -10.87
CA ALA A 136 16.18 -5.93 -10.02
C ALA A 136 16.06 -6.31 -8.54
N ALA A 137 16.16 -5.28 -7.70
CA ALA A 137 15.76 -5.30 -6.31
C ALA A 137 14.47 -4.48 -6.13
N GLN A 138 13.51 -5.01 -5.38
CA GLN A 138 12.27 -4.35 -5.03
C GLN A 138 12.12 -4.29 -3.52
N VAL A 139 12.00 -3.09 -2.98
CA VAL A 139 11.96 -2.84 -1.54
C VAL A 139 10.59 -2.33 -1.12
N ALA A 140 9.98 -2.96 -0.12
CA ALA A 140 8.72 -2.50 0.47
C ALA A 140 8.58 -2.99 1.91
N PHE A 141 7.90 -2.23 2.76
CA PHE A 141 7.37 -2.77 4.01
C PHE A 141 6.14 -3.63 3.74
N ILE A 142 5.98 -4.72 4.48
CA ILE A 142 4.80 -5.59 4.39
C ILE A 142 3.53 -4.82 4.81
N ASN A 143 3.67 -4.01 5.86
CA ASN A 143 2.62 -3.15 6.42
C ASN A 143 3.16 -1.73 6.57
N PRO A 144 2.30 -0.70 6.65
CA PRO A 144 2.75 0.65 7.00
C PRO A 144 3.59 0.59 8.28
N PRO A 145 4.84 1.11 8.28
CA PRO A 145 5.69 1.05 9.46
C PRO A 145 5.12 1.94 10.57
N GLU A 146 5.49 1.63 11.81
CA GLU A 146 5.30 2.53 12.92
C GLU A 146 6.33 3.66 12.82
N LEU A 147 5.87 4.90 12.98
CA LEU A 147 6.70 6.09 12.97
C LEU A 147 6.33 6.93 14.19
N LYS A 148 7.29 7.35 15.02
CA LYS A 148 7.09 8.40 16.01
C LYS A 148 8.17 9.45 15.83
N LEU A 149 7.82 10.70 16.10
CA LEU A 149 8.70 11.84 15.94
C LEU A 149 8.71 12.61 17.26
N ASP A 150 9.88 12.80 17.84
CA ASP A 150 10.02 13.68 19.00
C ASP A 150 10.42 15.06 18.52
N PHE A 151 9.60 16.06 18.86
CA PHE A 151 9.82 17.44 18.47
C PHE A 151 10.57 18.20 19.56
N THR A 152 11.41 19.14 19.14
CA THR A 152 12.00 20.18 20.02
C THR A 152 10.91 20.85 20.86
N ASN A 153 11.19 21.10 22.14
CA ASN A 153 10.33 21.82 23.09
C ASN A 153 10.19 23.33 22.75
N ALA A 154 9.75 23.67 21.54
CA ALA A 154 9.30 25.02 21.23
C ALA A 154 8.02 25.30 22.05
N ALA A 155 7.97 26.44 22.74
CA ALA A 155 7.10 26.73 23.89
C ALA A 155 5.56 26.64 23.69
N ASN A 156 5.06 26.20 22.53
CA ASN A 156 3.64 25.96 22.26
C ASN A 156 3.35 24.45 22.10
N ILE A 157 3.17 23.77 23.23
CA ILE A 157 2.95 22.32 23.33
C ILE A 157 1.68 21.87 22.56
N ALA A 158 0.64 22.70 22.49
CA ALA A 158 -0.61 22.37 21.80
C ALA A 158 -0.51 22.40 20.26
N ASP A 159 0.25 23.37 19.70
CA ASP A 159 0.50 23.45 18.25
C ASP A 159 1.36 22.26 17.80
N CYS A 160 2.29 21.82 18.65
CA CYS A 160 3.20 20.72 18.37
C CYS A 160 2.48 19.37 18.18
N PHE A 161 1.43 19.08 18.95
CA PHE A 161 0.69 17.82 18.83
C PHE A 161 -0.09 17.72 17.51
N LEU A 162 -0.75 18.80 17.08
CA LEU A 162 -1.45 18.85 15.80
C LEU A 162 -0.46 18.76 14.63
N VAL A 163 0.70 19.42 14.75
CA VAL A 163 1.80 19.34 13.79
C VAL A 163 2.34 17.91 13.70
N ASP A 164 2.61 17.24 14.82
CA ASP A 164 3.07 15.85 14.85
C ASP A 164 2.12 14.95 14.07
N LYS A 165 0.83 14.91 14.46
CA LYS A 165 -0.16 14.06 13.80
C LYS A 165 -0.25 14.33 12.30
N ALA A 166 -0.22 15.59 11.88
CA ALA A 166 -0.32 15.97 10.47
C ALA A 166 0.94 15.60 9.68
N VAL A 167 2.14 15.95 10.16
CA VAL A 167 3.42 15.67 9.50
C VAL A 167 3.67 14.17 9.44
N ARG A 168 3.48 13.44 10.54
CA ARG A 168 3.61 11.99 10.59
C ARG A 168 2.67 11.31 9.60
N LYS A 169 1.40 11.76 9.51
CA LYS A 169 0.43 11.22 8.54
C LYS A 169 0.91 11.42 7.11
N VAL A 170 1.43 12.60 6.76
CA VAL A 170 1.98 12.84 5.41
C VAL A 170 3.16 11.92 5.12
N ILE A 171 4.13 11.80 6.04
CA ILE A 171 5.28 10.92 5.85
C ILE A 171 4.86 9.47 5.66
N LEU A 172 3.94 8.97 6.50
CA LEU A 172 3.42 7.60 6.38
C LEU A 172 2.65 7.37 5.08
N ASN A 173 1.89 8.35 4.61
CA ASN A 173 1.20 8.27 3.32
C ASN A 173 2.19 8.18 2.16
N ILE A 174 3.29 8.93 2.23
CA ILE A 174 4.37 8.88 1.22
C ILE A 174 5.04 7.52 1.21
N ILE A 175 5.48 7.04 2.40
CA ILE A 175 6.06 5.70 2.54
C ILE A 175 5.10 4.65 2.01
N SER A 176 3.80 4.75 2.32
CA SER A 176 2.78 3.81 1.87
C SER A 176 2.58 3.80 0.35
N SER A 177 2.61 4.99 -0.27
CA SER A 177 2.47 5.13 -1.71
C SER A 177 3.67 4.61 -2.51
N MET A 178 4.86 4.55 -1.90
CA MET A 178 6.11 4.23 -2.59
C MET A 178 6.66 2.85 -2.24
N ALA A 179 6.53 2.43 -0.98
CA ALA A 179 7.30 1.34 -0.39
C ALA A 179 6.53 0.62 0.72
N VAL A 180 5.20 0.48 0.59
CA VAL A 180 4.40 -0.48 1.36
C VAL A 180 3.59 -1.31 0.39
N LEU A 181 3.52 -2.62 0.63
CA LEU A 181 2.83 -3.54 -0.27
C LEU A 181 1.39 -3.08 -0.55
N PRO A 182 0.94 -3.15 -1.83
CA PRO A 182 1.64 -3.76 -2.98
C PRO A 182 2.70 -2.87 -3.65
N ASN A 183 2.82 -1.59 -3.27
CA ASN A 183 3.80 -0.68 -3.84
C ASN A 183 5.22 -1.05 -3.43
N ARG A 184 6.13 -1.06 -4.41
CA ARG A 184 7.52 -1.45 -4.24
C ARG A 184 8.43 -0.41 -4.87
N TYR A 185 9.45 0.00 -4.12
CA TYR A 185 10.53 0.80 -4.66
C TYR A 185 11.45 -0.10 -5.50
N LEU A 186 11.41 0.09 -6.82
CA LEU A 186 12.13 -0.74 -7.80
C LEU A 186 13.49 -0.13 -8.15
N VAL A 187 14.55 -0.91 -7.95
CA VAL A 187 15.91 -0.61 -8.39
C VAL A 187 16.33 -1.65 -9.42
N LYS A 188 16.49 -1.23 -10.68
CA LYS A 188 17.02 -2.09 -11.74
C LYS A 188 18.53 -2.25 -11.53
N LEU A 189 18.97 -3.48 -11.30
CA LEU A 189 20.39 -3.83 -11.18
C LEU A 189 20.99 -4.14 -12.56
N ASP A 190 20.17 -4.68 -13.46
CA ASP A 190 20.43 -4.75 -14.89
C ASP A 190 19.61 -3.68 -15.62
N SER A 191 20.25 -2.84 -16.42
CA SER A 191 19.57 -1.81 -17.23
C SER A 191 18.60 -2.41 -18.26
N ASN A 192 18.81 -3.67 -18.67
CA ASN A 192 17.95 -4.40 -19.60
C ASN A 192 16.85 -5.20 -18.90
N ASN A 193 16.69 -5.03 -17.59
CA ASN A 193 15.72 -5.79 -16.82
C ASN A 193 14.28 -5.59 -17.35
N ASP A 194 13.61 -6.72 -17.59
CA ASP A 194 12.24 -6.75 -18.08
C ASP A 194 11.25 -6.56 -16.92
N TYR A 195 10.52 -5.46 -16.94
CA TYR A 195 9.54 -5.14 -15.91
C TYR A 195 8.48 -6.22 -15.73
N PHE A 196 8.04 -6.87 -16.81
CA PHE A 196 7.01 -7.92 -16.73
C PHE A 196 7.47 -9.14 -15.94
N LYS A 197 8.78 -9.46 -15.96
CA LYS A 197 9.38 -10.54 -15.17
C LYS A 197 9.69 -10.14 -13.73
N THR A 198 9.61 -8.85 -13.44
CA THR A 198 9.93 -8.27 -12.15
C THR A 198 8.67 -8.05 -11.32
N TYR A 199 7.56 -7.73 -11.98
CA TYR A 199 6.29 -7.50 -11.32
C TYR A 199 5.83 -8.74 -10.53
N LEU A 200 5.47 -8.54 -9.26
CA LEU A 200 4.79 -9.54 -8.46
C LEU A 200 3.29 -9.22 -8.40
N PRO A 201 2.41 -10.15 -8.79
CA PRO A 201 0.98 -9.97 -8.63
C PRO A 201 0.57 -10.10 -7.15
N HIS A 202 -0.64 -9.64 -6.85
CA HIS A 202 -1.31 -10.00 -5.61
C HIS A 202 -1.44 -11.51 -5.51
N ILE A 203 -1.29 -12.05 -4.30
CA ILE A 203 -1.35 -13.48 -4.04
C ILE A 203 -2.80 -13.99 -3.97
N GLY A 204 -3.76 -13.10 -3.69
CA GLY A 204 -5.18 -13.45 -3.62
C GLY A 204 -6.06 -12.29 -3.18
N ALA A 205 -7.32 -12.61 -2.91
CA ALA A 205 -8.31 -11.71 -2.32
C ALA A 205 -8.82 -12.29 -1.00
N LEU A 206 -8.89 -11.45 0.04
CA LEU A 206 -9.49 -11.76 1.33
C LEU A 206 -10.93 -11.24 1.35
N ARG A 207 -11.90 -12.14 1.38
CA ARG A 207 -13.30 -11.81 1.64
C ARG A 207 -13.52 -11.82 3.15
N LEU A 208 -13.64 -10.65 3.75
CA LEU A 208 -13.74 -10.46 5.19
C LEU A 208 -15.16 -10.02 5.56
N THR A 209 -15.76 -10.74 6.50
CA THR A 209 -17.06 -10.42 7.09
C THR A 209 -16.85 -9.91 8.52
N ILE A 210 -17.36 -8.72 8.79
CA ILE A 210 -17.48 -8.19 10.16
C ILE A 210 -18.85 -8.63 10.68
N GLU A 211 -18.86 -9.62 11.58
CA GLU A 211 -20.11 -10.18 12.11
C GLU A 211 -20.70 -9.23 13.14
N ARG A 212 -20.05 -9.12 14.31
CA ARG A 212 -20.55 -8.39 15.47
C ARG A 212 -19.45 -8.01 16.43
N ALA A 213 -19.72 -7.03 17.27
CA ALA A 213 -18.92 -6.76 18.47
C ALA A 213 -19.76 -6.97 19.73
N VAL A 214 -19.11 -7.15 20.87
CA VAL A 214 -19.75 -7.28 22.19
C VAL A 214 -19.06 -6.42 23.22
N ASN A 215 -19.83 -6.03 24.24
CA ASN A 215 -19.37 -5.24 25.38
C ASN A 215 -18.72 -3.90 24.98
N ILE A 216 -19.19 -3.29 23.89
CA ILE A 216 -18.73 -1.97 23.46
C ILE A 216 -19.23 -0.94 24.47
N ASN A 217 -18.32 -0.43 25.29
CA ASN A 217 -18.60 0.64 26.22
C ASN A 217 -18.03 1.93 25.62
N GLY A 218 -18.84 3.01 25.55
CA GLY A 218 -18.35 4.30 25.06
C GLY A 218 -17.11 4.77 25.83
N PRO A 219 -16.25 5.62 25.21
CA PRO A 219 -14.99 6.04 25.81
C PRO A 219 -15.22 6.64 27.21
N LYS A 220 -14.38 6.25 28.18
CA LYS A 220 -14.45 6.77 29.55
C LYS A 220 -14.02 8.25 29.55
N LYS A 221 -14.98 9.17 29.37
CA LYS A 221 -14.74 10.62 29.43
C LYS A 221 -14.06 11.01 30.76
N SER A 222 -12.92 11.68 30.71
CA SER A 222 -12.17 12.15 31.89
C SER A 222 -12.76 13.44 32.47
N GLY A 223 -12.55 13.66 33.78
CA GLY A 223 -12.64 14.94 34.53
C GLY A 223 -13.83 15.89 34.29
N ALA A 224 -14.56 16.26 35.34
CA ALA A 224 -15.71 17.19 35.36
C ALA A 224 -17.00 16.74 34.64
N LYS A 225 -16.94 16.06 33.47
CA LYS A 225 -18.15 15.49 32.82
C LYS A 225 -18.78 14.31 33.59
N ARG A 226 -17.95 13.59 34.34
CA ARG A 226 -18.34 12.43 35.18
C ARG A 226 -19.44 12.73 36.22
N PHE A 227 -19.64 14.00 36.60
CA PHE A 227 -20.69 14.42 37.53
C PHE A 227 -22.05 14.64 36.85
N LEU A 228 -22.11 14.84 35.53
CA LEU A 228 -23.33 14.98 34.74
C LEU A 228 -23.82 13.64 34.14
N ASP A 229 -22.91 12.68 33.94
CA ASP A 229 -23.16 11.39 33.24
C ASP A 229 -24.01 10.37 34.02
N LYS A 230 -24.37 10.62 35.29
CA LYS A 230 -25.22 9.67 36.05
C LYS A 230 -26.67 9.59 35.54
N ILE A 231 -27.07 10.45 34.61
CA ILE A 231 -28.47 10.57 34.15
C ILE A 231 -28.64 10.14 32.68
N VAL A 232 -27.57 10.10 31.87
CA VAL A 232 -27.64 9.68 30.46
C VAL A 232 -26.48 8.73 30.19
N LYS A 233 -26.79 7.42 30.07
CA LYS A 233 -25.85 6.46 29.49
C LYS A 233 -25.90 6.67 27.98
N ASP A 234 -24.90 7.35 27.41
CA ASP A 234 -24.71 7.37 25.96
C ASP A 234 -24.36 5.93 25.54
N ILE A 235 -25.28 5.27 24.83
CA ILE A 235 -25.01 4.00 24.17
C ILE A 235 -24.42 4.34 22.80
N PRO A 236 -23.24 3.82 22.43
CA PRO A 236 -22.53 4.29 21.23
C PRO A 236 -23.24 3.89 19.92
N ASP A 237 -23.11 4.75 18.92
CA ASP A 237 -23.55 4.54 17.54
C ASP A 237 -22.36 3.96 16.75
N CYS A 238 -22.20 2.63 16.78
CA CYS A 238 -20.96 1.98 16.37
C CYS A 238 -20.87 1.70 14.87
N TYR A 239 -19.70 1.94 14.29
CA TYR A 239 -19.31 1.43 12.97
C TYR A 239 -17.84 0.98 12.98
N CYS A 240 -17.42 0.24 11.96
CA CYS A 240 -16.04 -0.21 11.80
C CYS A 240 -15.40 0.44 10.58
N LYS A 241 -14.17 0.92 10.72
CA LYS A 241 -13.23 1.24 9.63
C LYS A 241 -12.25 0.08 9.51
N VAL A 242 -12.20 -0.56 8.34
CA VAL A 242 -11.44 -1.79 8.13
C VAL A 242 -10.44 -1.60 7.00
N ARG A 243 -9.20 -2.02 7.21
CA ARG A 243 -8.14 -1.97 6.19
C ARG A 243 -7.22 -3.18 6.25
N VAL A 244 -6.69 -3.59 5.10
CA VAL A 244 -5.66 -4.63 4.98
C VAL A 244 -4.38 -4.01 4.42
N GLY A 245 -3.29 -4.04 5.20
CA GLY A 245 -2.02 -3.40 4.84
C GLY A 245 -2.17 -1.90 4.59
N ALA A 246 -1.77 -1.44 3.38
CA ALA A 246 -1.95 -0.06 2.90
C ALA A 246 -3.13 0.08 1.90
N GLY A 247 -4.03 -0.91 1.84
CA GLY A 247 -5.21 -0.87 0.98
C GLY A 247 -6.22 0.20 1.41
N GLU A 248 -7.23 0.42 0.55
CA GLU A 248 -8.32 1.35 0.84
C GLU A 248 -9.11 0.93 2.09
N GLU A 249 -9.57 1.92 2.84
CA GLU A 249 -10.39 1.73 4.02
C GLU A 249 -11.84 1.48 3.61
N TRP A 250 -12.43 0.42 4.16
CA TRP A 250 -13.85 0.14 4.04
C TRP A 250 -14.56 0.47 5.36
N ARG A 251 -15.72 1.12 5.27
CA ARG A 251 -16.56 1.49 6.41
C ARG A 251 -17.86 0.69 6.41
N THR A 252 -18.20 0.08 7.54
CA THR A 252 -19.51 -0.59 7.72
C THR A 252 -20.64 0.42 7.92
N SER A 253 -21.90 -0.05 7.91
CA SER A 253 -23.04 0.75 8.36
C SER A 253 -22.97 1.08 9.85
N THR A 254 -23.51 2.23 10.25
CA THR A 254 -23.63 2.59 11.67
C THR A 254 -24.77 1.79 12.32
N LYS A 255 -24.49 1.12 13.45
CA LYS A 255 -25.49 0.50 14.32
C LYS A 255 -25.73 1.38 15.51
N LYS A 256 -26.97 1.83 15.65
CA LYS A 256 -27.31 2.88 16.60
C LYS A 256 -27.59 2.33 17.99
N ASN A 257 -27.05 2.98 19.00
CA ASN A 257 -27.37 2.77 20.41
C ASN A 257 -27.31 1.28 20.79
N ASP A 258 -26.21 0.61 20.42
CA ASP A 258 -26.02 -0.82 20.68
C ASP A 258 -24.64 -1.12 21.29
N HIS A 259 -24.62 -1.77 22.46
CA HIS A 259 -23.40 -2.26 23.09
C HIS A 259 -22.87 -3.56 22.45
N ASN A 260 -23.69 -4.22 21.63
CA ASN A 260 -23.36 -5.48 20.97
C ASN A 260 -23.77 -5.43 19.48
N PRO A 261 -23.25 -4.46 18.72
CA PRO A 261 -23.70 -4.22 17.35
C PRO A 261 -23.42 -5.43 16.45
N GLU A 262 -24.39 -5.78 15.61
CA GLU A 262 -24.27 -6.81 14.56
C GLU A 262 -24.32 -6.15 13.18
N TRP A 263 -23.20 -6.22 12.44
CA TRP A 263 -23.10 -5.71 11.08
C TRP A 263 -23.46 -6.76 10.04
N ASN A 264 -22.83 -7.94 10.14
CA ASN A 264 -22.91 -9.00 9.13
C ASN A 264 -22.58 -8.50 7.71
N GLU A 265 -21.65 -7.56 7.62
CA GLU A 265 -21.26 -6.93 6.36
C GLU A 265 -19.95 -7.53 5.85
N THR A 266 -19.80 -7.64 4.53
CA THR A 266 -18.66 -8.30 3.89
C THR A 266 -18.02 -7.40 2.86
N HIS A 267 -16.68 -7.41 2.81
CA HIS A 267 -15.89 -6.71 1.82
C HIS A 267 -14.69 -7.54 1.36
N ASP A 268 -14.25 -7.32 0.12
CA ASP A 268 -13.12 -8.04 -0.47
C ASP A 268 -11.90 -7.13 -0.54
N PHE A 269 -10.77 -7.60 -0.02
CA PHE A 269 -9.48 -6.89 -0.04
C PHE A 269 -8.47 -7.62 -0.90
N LEU A 270 -7.72 -6.91 -1.75
CA LEU A 270 -6.57 -7.49 -2.43
C LEU A 270 -5.42 -7.72 -1.44
N VAL A 271 -4.79 -8.89 -1.51
CA VAL A 271 -3.69 -9.28 -0.62
C VAL A 271 -2.43 -9.52 -1.42
N ALA A 272 -1.36 -8.82 -1.06
CA ALA A 272 -0.03 -8.96 -1.64
C ALA A 272 0.88 -9.89 -0.81
N ASP A 273 0.61 -10.02 0.48
CA ASP A 273 1.36 -10.89 1.39
C ASP A 273 0.47 -11.38 2.54
N HIS A 274 0.66 -12.62 3.00
CA HIS A 274 -0.13 -13.17 4.10
C HIS A 274 0.20 -12.51 5.45
N ASP A 275 1.38 -11.88 5.60
CA ASP A 275 1.73 -11.15 6.82
C ASP A 275 1.16 -9.72 6.84
N GLN A 276 0.34 -9.35 5.84
CA GLN A 276 -0.42 -8.09 5.90
C GLN A 276 -1.42 -8.10 7.06
N ARG A 277 -1.43 -7.01 7.82
CA ARG A 277 -2.31 -6.78 8.97
C ARG A 277 -3.71 -6.45 8.47
N VAL A 278 -4.69 -7.08 9.11
CA VAL A 278 -6.10 -6.68 9.06
C VAL A 278 -6.35 -5.83 10.30
N ILE A 279 -6.65 -4.55 10.09
CA ILE A 279 -6.90 -3.58 11.16
C ILE A 279 -8.38 -3.22 11.11
N ILE A 280 -9.06 -3.39 12.25
CA ILE A 280 -10.47 -3.07 12.42
C ILE A 280 -10.55 -2.03 13.53
N ASP A 281 -10.89 -0.82 13.15
CA ASP A 281 -11.00 0.34 14.02
C ASP A 281 -12.49 0.61 14.29
N VAL A 282 -12.92 0.41 15.54
CA VAL A 282 -14.31 0.59 15.95
C VAL A 282 -14.51 2.02 16.40
N GLN A 283 -15.53 2.68 15.86
CA GLN A 283 -15.76 4.12 16.00
C GLN A 283 -17.20 4.39 16.45
N ASP A 284 -17.40 5.53 17.13
CA ASP A 284 -18.71 6.05 17.56
C ASP A 284 -19.11 7.26 16.70
N ASP A 285 -20.29 7.20 16.06
CA ASP A 285 -20.80 8.19 15.08
C ASP A 285 -21.35 9.48 15.75
N ASP A 286 -21.67 9.44 17.06
CA ASP A 286 -22.38 10.51 17.78
C ASP A 286 -21.47 11.66 18.29
N LEU A 287 -20.15 11.53 18.19
CA LEU A 287 -19.20 12.47 18.82
C LEU A 287 -18.54 13.39 17.81
N VAL A 288 -18.58 14.70 18.10
CA VAL A 288 -17.87 15.71 17.32
C VAL A 288 -16.37 15.57 17.58
N GLY A 289 -15.69 14.96 16.61
CA GLY A 289 -14.32 14.48 16.73
C GLY A 289 -14.34 12.96 16.95
N ASP A 290 -13.80 12.20 16.00
CA ASP A 290 -13.66 10.73 16.03
C ASP A 290 -12.99 10.29 17.35
N ASP A 291 -13.77 10.04 18.40
CA ASP A 291 -13.30 9.42 19.63
C ASP A 291 -13.39 7.89 19.42
N ASP A 292 -12.24 7.30 19.09
CA ASP A 292 -12.00 5.88 18.86
C ASP A 292 -12.53 5.00 20.01
N VAL A 293 -13.32 3.96 19.72
CA VAL A 293 -13.74 2.97 20.73
C VAL A 293 -12.57 2.02 21.02
N GLY A 294 -11.82 1.66 19.99
CA GLY A 294 -10.61 0.87 20.05
C GLY A 294 -10.38 0.10 18.76
N ILE A 295 -9.18 -0.48 18.68
CA ILE A 295 -8.68 -1.18 17.51
C ILE A 295 -8.52 -2.67 17.84
N ALA A 296 -9.02 -3.52 16.94
CA ALA A 296 -8.67 -4.93 16.87
C ALA A 296 -7.71 -5.16 15.69
N THR A 297 -6.75 -6.08 15.85
CA THR A 297 -5.78 -6.37 14.79
C THR A 297 -5.49 -7.87 14.73
N THR A 298 -5.40 -8.39 13.50
CA THR A 298 -4.89 -9.73 13.18
C THR A 298 -4.04 -9.65 11.90
N THR A 299 -3.57 -10.77 11.37
CA THR A 299 -2.96 -10.85 10.03
C THR A 299 -3.78 -11.75 9.13
N VAL A 300 -3.62 -11.60 7.81
CA VAL A 300 -4.23 -12.53 6.84
C VAL A 300 -3.80 -13.98 7.15
N LYS A 301 -2.53 -14.18 7.50
CA LYS A 301 -2.00 -15.48 7.92
C LYS A 301 -2.70 -16.02 9.16
N ASP A 302 -2.78 -15.23 10.23
CA ASP A 302 -3.31 -15.71 11.52
C ASP A 302 -4.79 -16.05 11.45
N ILE A 303 -5.60 -15.23 10.77
CA ILE A 303 -7.03 -15.53 10.61
C ILE A 303 -7.26 -16.80 9.78
N LEU A 304 -6.44 -17.04 8.75
CA LEU A 304 -6.52 -18.26 7.95
C LEU A 304 -6.04 -19.50 8.71
N LEU A 305 -4.97 -19.39 9.50
CA LEU A 305 -4.52 -20.45 10.40
C LEU A 305 -5.56 -20.75 11.51
N GLY A 306 -6.33 -19.74 11.91
CA GLY A 306 -7.49 -19.86 12.81
C GLY A 306 -8.73 -20.50 12.18
N GLY A 307 -8.64 -21.01 10.94
CA GLY A 307 -9.78 -21.61 10.23
C GLY A 307 -10.73 -20.59 9.58
N GLY A 308 -10.28 -19.35 9.40
CA GLY A 308 -11.06 -18.28 8.78
C GLY A 308 -12.10 -17.66 9.71
N SER A 309 -11.99 -17.82 11.03
CA SER A 309 -12.88 -17.17 12.00
C SER A 309 -12.12 -16.85 13.28
N GLN A 310 -12.25 -15.62 13.77
CA GLN A 310 -11.58 -15.17 14.98
C GLN A 310 -12.48 -14.24 15.80
N GLU A 311 -12.39 -14.36 17.12
CA GLU A 311 -12.85 -13.35 18.07
C GLU A 311 -11.62 -12.59 18.55
N LEU A 312 -11.56 -11.29 18.27
CA LEU A 312 -10.41 -10.43 18.54
C LEU A 312 -10.72 -9.48 19.71
N ASP A 313 -9.75 -9.29 20.58
CA ASP A 313 -9.84 -8.30 21.65
C ASP A 313 -9.67 -6.88 21.07
N ILE A 314 -10.50 -5.95 21.55
CA ILE A 314 -10.42 -4.54 21.18
C ILE A 314 -9.52 -3.82 22.19
N VAL A 315 -8.54 -3.06 21.69
CA VAL A 315 -7.57 -2.30 22.49
C VAL A 315 -7.77 -0.81 22.22
N HIS A 316 -7.89 -0.01 23.27
CA HIS A 316 -8.02 1.44 23.18
C HIS A 316 -6.79 2.12 23.78
N ASP A 317 -6.06 2.92 23.00
CA ASP A 317 -4.81 3.58 23.42
C ASP A 317 -3.77 2.63 24.07
N GLY A 318 -3.67 1.41 23.55
CA GLY A 318 -2.77 0.38 24.08
C GLY A 318 -3.25 -0.32 25.36
N VAL A 319 -4.44 0.04 25.86
CA VAL A 319 -5.08 -0.58 27.02
C VAL A 319 -6.15 -1.57 26.55
N PRO A 320 -6.07 -2.86 26.92
CA PRO A 320 -7.12 -3.82 26.62
C PRO A 320 -8.47 -3.37 27.18
N THR A 321 -9.53 -3.58 26.40
CA THR A 321 -10.92 -3.36 26.83
C THR A 321 -11.60 -4.70 27.14
N ASP A 322 -12.81 -4.65 27.70
CA ASP A 322 -13.67 -5.84 27.82
C ASP A 322 -14.42 -6.17 26.51
N ALA A 323 -14.22 -5.35 25.47
CA ALA A 323 -14.90 -5.46 24.20
C ALA A 323 -14.17 -6.40 23.24
N LYS A 324 -14.95 -7.12 22.45
CA LYS A 324 -14.45 -8.10 21.48
C LYS A 324 -15.21 -7.97 20.17
N ILE A 325 -14.57 -8.34 19.07
CA ILE A 325 -15.16 -8.33 17.73
C ILE A 325 -14.97 -9.69 17.05
N THR A 326 -16.04 -10.21 16.47
CA THR A 326 -16.01 -11.47 15.71
C THR A 326 -15.95 -11.19 14.22
N VAL A 327 -15.01 -11.85 13.56
CA VAL A 327 -14.76 -11.73 12.12
C VAL A 327 -14.59 -13.08 11.45
N HIS A 328 -14.99 -13.15 10.19
CA HIS A 328 -14.84 -14.33 9.34
C HIS A 328 -14.11 -13.97 8.04
N ALA A 329 -13.27 -14.88 7.55
CA ALA A 329 -12.48 -14.66 6.36
C ALA A 329 -12.47 -15.90 5.46
N ASN A 330 -12.68 -15.66 4.16
CA ASN A 330 -12.38 -16.61 3.10
C ASN A 330 -11.28 -16.04 2.21
N PHE A 331 -10.26 -16.83 1.92
CA PHE A 331 -9.17 -16.43 1.02
C PHE A 331 -9.34 -17.07 -0.35
N PHE A 332 -9.19 -16.29 -1.40
CA PHE A 332 -9.31 -16.74 -2.79
C PHE A 332 -7.98 -16.51 -3.52
N ASN A 333 -7.45 -17.56 -4.14
CA ASN A 333 -6.30 -17.47 -5.02
C ASN A 333 -6.72 -16.90 -6.38
N PHE A 334 -5.84 -16.09 -6.97
CA PHE A 334 -5.96 -15.70 -8.37
C PHE A 334 -5.53 -16.85 -9.29
N VAL A 335 -6.33 -17.16 -10.30
CA VAL A 335 -6.08 -18.25 -11.26
C VAL A 335 -6.19 -17.77 -12.71
N ASP A 336 -5.34 -18.31 -13.59
CA ASP A 336 -5.37 -18.14 -15.05
C ASP A 336 -6.37 -19.11 -15.70
N ASP A 337 -7.62 -19.05 -15.27
CA ASP A 337 -8.69 -19.89 -15.80
C ASP A 337 -9.87 -19.01 -16.21
N ALA A 338 -10.07 -18.90 -17.53
CA ALA A 338 -11.14 -18.11 -18.12
C ALA A 338 -12.52 -18.63 -17.69
N GLY A 339 -12.68 -19.95 -17.58
CA GLY A 339 -13.93 -20.58 -17.16
C GLY A 339 -14.27 -20.24 -15.71
N VAL A 340 -13.27 -20.16 -14.83
CA VAL A 340 -13.47 -19.68 -13.45
C VAL A 340 -13.93 -18.23 -13.46
N LEU A 341 -13.20 -17.33 -14.13
CA LEU A 341 -13.56 -15.90 -14.19
C LEU A 341 -14.99 -15.67 -14.69
N THR A 342 -15.37 -16.37 -15.75
CA THR A 342 -16.71 -16.27 -16.37
C THR A 342 -17.76 -17.17 -15.72
N SER A 343 -17.48 -17.92 -14.66
CA SER A 343 -18.51 -18.68 -13.94
C SER A 343 -18.84 -18.03 -12.60
N THR A 344 -17.84 -17.51 -11.89
CA THR A 344 -18.04 -16.76 -10.63
C THR A 344 -18.96 -15.55 -10.76
N HIS A 345 -19.14 -15.00 -11.96
CA HIS A 345 -20.06 -13.89 -12.21
C HIS A 345 -21.54 -14.18 -11.86
N SER A 346 -22.01 -15.44 -11.89
CA SER A 346 -23.44 -15.75 -11.70
C SER A 346 -23.87 -15.76 -10.24
N ASP A 347 -22.91 -16.04 -9.34
CA ASP A 347 -23.18 -16.31 -7.91
C ASP A 347 -22.61 -15.20 -7.00
N ALA A 348 -21.98 -14.18 -7.58
CA ALA A 348 -21.36 -13.09 -6.85
C ALA A 348 -22.40 -12.06 -6.37
N GLY A 349 -22.28 -11.66 -5.10
CA GLY A 349 -23.04 -10.53 -4.57
C GLY A 349 -22.65 -9.21 -5.23
N GLU A 350 -23.51 -8.21 -5.12
CA GLU A 350 -23.23 -6.86 -5.63
C GLU A 350 -21.92 -6.31 -5.06
N GLY A 351 -21.04 -5.78 -5.93
CA GLY A 351 -19.74 -5.23 -5.54
C GLY A 351 -18.66 -6.26 -5.16
N GLN A 352 -18.97 -7.56 -5.15
CA GLN A 352 -17.97 -8.59 -4.85
C GLN A 352 -16.94 -8.74 -5.97
N ILE A 353 -15.68 -8.94 -5.59
CA ILE A 353 -14.62 -9.25 -6.51
C ILE A 353 -14.84 -10.68 -7.03
N VAL A 354 -14.78 -10.86 -8.35
CA VAL A 354 -14.81 -12.15 -9.05
C VAL A 354 -13.50 -12.44 -9.78
N GLY A 355 -12.63 -11.44 -9.88
CA GLY A 355 -11.33 -11.56 -10.51
C GLY A 355 -10.49 -10.29 -10.38
N LEU A 356 -9.34 -10.29 -11.05
CA LEU A 356 -8.45 -9.15 -11.11
C LEU A 356 -7.98 -8.94 -12.54
N ALA A 357 -8.12 -7.72 -13.04
CA ALA A 357 -7.44 -7.27 -14.24
C ALA A 357 -6.18 -6.50 -13.82
N THR A 358 -5.05 -6.79 -14.45
CA THR A 358 -3.80 -6.05 -14.21
C THR A 358 -3.25 -5.54 -15.53
N VAL A 359 -3.01 -4.23 -15.61
CA VAL A 359 -2.35 -3.58 -16.74
C VAL A 359 -0.95 -3.12 -16.32
N LEU A 360 0.08 -3.71 -16.91
CA LEU A 360 1.48 -3.33 -16.70
C LEU A 360 1.93 -2.42 -17.85
N ILE A 361 2.46 -1.25 -17.53
CA ILE A 361 3.07 -0.33 -18.50
C ILE A 361 4.59 -0.34 -18.26
N ALA A 362 5.33 -0.99 -19.16
CA ALA A 362 6.78 -1.05 -19.07
C ALA A 362 7.42 0.23 -19.63
N SER A 363 7.14 0.57 -20.89
CA SER A 363 7.77 1.71 -21.57
C SER A 363 6.94 2.24 -22.74
N ALA A 364 7.28 3.44 -23.20
CA ALA A 364 6.98 3.89 -24.56
C ALA A 364 8.26 3.86 -25.39
N LEU A 365 8.14 3.67 -26.70
CA LEU A 365 9.25 3.61 -27.64
C LEU A 365 8.99 4.52 -28.85
N GLY A 366 10.05 5.10 -29.40
CA GLY A 366 9.98 5.84 -30.66
C GLY A 366 9.25 7.18 -30.58
N LEU A 367 9.15 7.80 -29.41
CA LEU A 367 8.54 9.14 -29.29
C LEU A 367 9.29 10.15 -30.16
N GLN A 368 8.56 11.11 -30.71
CA GLN A 368 9.10 12.15 -31.60
C GLN A 368 8.82 13.55 -31.02
N GLY A 369 9.65 14.52 -31.40
CA GLY A 369 9.48 15.93 -31.02
C GLY A 369 10.72 16.54 -30.35
N GLN A 370 10.55 17.74 -29.78
CA GLN A 370 11.63 18.41 -29.07
C GLN A 370 11.82 17.82 -27.67
N ARG A 371 13.04 17.37 -27.37
CA ARG A 371 13.42 16.67 -26.14
C ARG A 371 12.92 17.35 -24.86
N ASP A 372 13.11 18.66 -24.75
CA ASP A 372 12.78 19.43 -23.54
C ASP A 372 11.28 19.73 -23.41
N GLU A 373 10.50 19.51 -24.47
CA GLU A 373 9.05 19.72 -24.47
C GLU A 373 8.26 18.43 -24.23
N LEU A 374 8.92 17.28 -24.34
CA LEU A 374 8.33 15.97 -24.09
C LEU A 374 8.05 15.80 -22.60
N ASN A 375 6.77 15.56 -22.31
CA ASN A 375 6.27 15.15 -21.01
C ASN A 375 5.32 13.94 -21.14
N PRO A 376 5.83 12.77 -21.57
CA PRO A 376 4.99 11.62 -21.88
C PRO A 376 4.44 10.95 -20.62
N SER A 377 3.22 10.44 -20.74
CA SER A 377 2.58 9.54 -19.77
C SER A 377 1.59 8.62 -20.50
N ILE A 378 1.23 7.51 -19.88
CA ILE A 378 0.27 6.55 -20.44
C ILE A 378 -1.00 6.59 -19.60
N LYS A 379 -2.14 6.80 -20.25
CA LYS A 379 -3.46 6.66 -19.64
C LYS A 379 -4.05 5.30 -19.99
N VAL A 380 -4.52 4.59 -18.97
CA VAL A 380 -5.20 3.30 -19.10
C VAL A 380 -6.67 3.49 -18.73
N THR A 381 -7.57 3.05 -19.60
CA THR A 381 -9.01 3.11 -19.35
C THR A 381 -9.62 1.73 -19.53
N TRP A 382 -10.51 1.33 -18.61
CA TRP A 382 -11.37 0.16 -18.74
C TRP A 382 -12.72 0.44 -18.09
N GLY A 383 -13.78 0.47 -18.89
CA GLY A 383 -15.10 0.95 -18.46
C GLY A 383 -15.02 2.39 -17.98
N ALA A 384 -15.54 2.64 -16.77
CA ALA A 384 -15.45 3.95 -16.11
C ALA A 384 -14.13 4.18 -15.35
N LYS A 385 -13.26 3.17 -15.26
CA LYS A 385 -12.01 3.26 -14.49
C LYS A 385 -10.90 3.84 -15.35
N GLU A 386 -10.23 4.86 -14.84
CA GLU A 386 -9.11 5.53 -15.51
C GLU A 386 -7.89 5.61 -14.59
N PHE A 387 -6.72 5.32 -15.14
CA PHE A 387 -5.45 5.41 -14.46
C PHE A 387 -4.42 6.09 -15.35
N ARG A 388 -3.38 6.68 -14.76
CA ARG A 388 -2.34 7.39 -15.51
C ARG A 388 -0.98 7.15 -14.88
N THR A 389 0.02 6.90 -15.73
CA THR A 389 1.39 6.79 -15.26
C THR A 389 1.97 8.12 -14.83
N ALA A 390 3.00 8.09 -13.98
CA ALA A 390 3.76 9.29 -13.68
C ALA A 390 4.37 9.86 -14.98
N ALA A 391 4.15 11.15 -15.23
CA ALA A 391 4.71 11.80 -16.39
C ALA A 391 6.24 11.85 -16.30
N LYS A 392 6.91 11.58 -17.42
CA LYS A 392 8.37 11.63 -17.50
C LYS A 392 8.78 12.97 -18.07
N SER A 393 9.88 13.51 -17.59
CA SER A 393 10.50 14.72 -18.12
C SER A 393 11.95 14.43 -18.39
N TYR A 394 12.51 15.11 -19.38
CA TYR A 394 13.91 14.94 -19.71
C TYR A 394 14.81 15.36 -18.54
N SER A 395 15.79 14.53 -18.21
CA SER A 395 16.94 14.87 -17.38
C SER A 395 18.23 14.25 -17.94
N PRO A 396 19.42 14.86 -17.76
CA PRO A 396 20.67 14.32 -18.28
C PRO A 396 20.87 12.84 -17.93
N GLY A 397 21.14 12.01 -18.93
CA GLY A 397 21.28 10.55 -18.77
C GLY A 397 19.99 9.74 -18.99
N THR A 398 18.83 10.39 -19.15
CA THR A 398 17.58 9.71 -19.52
C THR A 398 17.34 9.72 -21.03
N ASP A 399 16.77 8.62 -21.52
CA ASP A 399 16.19 8.52 -22.85
C ASP A 399 14.71 8.89 -22.79
N ILE A 400 14.40 10.16 -23.06
CA ILE A 400 13.03 10.66 -23.06
C ILE A 400 12.24 10.19 -24.29
N PHE A 401 12.90 9.65 -25.33
CA PHE A 401 12.25 9.13 -26.52
C PHE A 401 11.81 7.67 -26.34
N ASN A 402 12.44 6.95 -25.41
CA ASN A 402 12.10 5.59 -25.01
C ASN A 402 11.92 5.46 -23.47
N PRO A 403 11.03 6.25 -22.84
CA PRO A 403 10.94 6.32 -21.40
C PRO A 403 10.39 5.02 -20.80
N SER A 404 10.99 4.55 -19.69
CA SER A 404 10.39 3.51 -18.85
C SER A 404 9.43 4.12 -17.84
N PHE A 405 8.28 3.48 -17.68
CA PHE A 405 7.28 3.82 -16.66
C PHE A 405 7.35 2.83 -15.51
N ASP A 406 7.45 1.54 -15.83
CA ASP A 406 7.53 0.44 -14.86
C ASP A 406 6.41 0.52 -13.80
N GLN A 407 5.17 0.69 -14.25
CA GLN A 407 4.00 0.88 -13.39
C GLN A 407 2.91 -0.16 -13.67
N ALA A 408 2.17 -0.50 -12.63
CA ALA A 408 1.07 -1.46 -12.67
C ALA A 408 -0.23 -0.79 -12.21
N PHE A 409 -1.33 -1.11 -12.90
CA PHE A 409 -2.67 -0.74 -12.51
C PHE A 409 -3.49 -2.00 -12.27
N GLN A 410 -3.95 -2.16 -11.03
CA GLN A 410 -4.76 -3.30 -10.61
C GLN A 410 -6.22 -2.87 -10.53
N ILE A 411 -7.08 -3.62 -11.21
CA ILE A 411 -8.49 -3.32 -11.32
C ILE A 411 -9.28 -4.52 -10.80
N PRO A 412 -9.84 -4.44 -9.57
CA PRO A 412 -10.79 -5.43 -9.10
C PRO A 412 -11.91 -5.60 -10.12
N VAL A 413 -12.13 -6.85 -10.54
CA VAL A 413 -13.17 -7.22 -11.48
C VAL A 413 -14.38 -7.64 -10.67
N THR A 414 -15.51 -7.02 -10.96
CA THR A 414 -16.82 -7.31 -10.37
C THR A 414 -17.73 -7.91 -11.45
N ALA A 415 -18.86 -8.52 -11.05
CA ALA A 415 -19.77 -9.16 -11.99
C ALA A 415 -20.36 -8.20 -13.03
N ASP A 416 -20.63 -6.94 -12.65
CA ASP A 416 -21.12 -5.88 -13.53
C ASP A 416 -20.10 -5.50 -14.61
N LEU A 417 -18.80 -5.48 -14.30
CA LEU A 417 -17.74 -5.25 -15.29
C LEU A 417 -17.65 -6.37 -16.33
N LEU A 418 -18.04 -7.61 -15.97
CA LEU A 418 -18.05 -8.76 -16.87
C LEU A 418 -19.35 -8.91 -17.66
N ALA A 419 -20.45 -8.31 -17.21
CA ALA A 419 -21.75 -8.41 -17.89
C ALA A 419 -21.74 -7.78 -19.28
N ASN A 420 -20.98 -6.70 -19.46
CA ASN A 420 -20.72 -6.08 -20.77
C ASN A 420 -19.31 -5.47 -20.80
N PRO A 421 -18.27 -6.30 -21.02
CA PRO A 421 -16.91 -5.86 -20.85
C PRO A 421 -16.48 -4.94 -22.00
N SER A 422 -16.12 -3.70 -21.66
CA SER A 422 -15.50 -2.77 -22.61
C SER A 422 -14.10 -3.21 -23.01
N ASN A 423 -13.60 -2.70 -24.14
CA ASN A 423 -12.18 -2.80 -24.51
C ASN A 423 -11.31 -2.09 -23.47
N PHE A 424 -10.08 -2.60 -23.27
CA PHE A 424 -9.04 -1.83 -22.60
C PHE A 424 -8.49 -0.80 -23.56
N LYS A 425 -8.32 0.46 -23.12
CA LYS A 425 -7.67 1.51 -23.91
C LYS A 425 -6.34 1.88 -23.27
N ILE A 426 -5.27 1.86 -24.06
CA ILE A 426 -3.95 2.38 -23.66
C ILE A 426 -3.65 3.58 -24.54
N ALA A 427 -3.62 4.76 -23.94
CA ALA A 427 -3.43 6.04 -24.61
C ALA A 427 -2.10 6.67 -24.22
N LEU A 428 -1.30 7.03 -25.22
CA LEU A 428 -0.11 7.85 -25.05
C LEU A 428 -0.52 9.32 -24.96
N LEU A 429 -0.10 9.99 -23.89
CA LEU A 429 -0.29 11.41 -23.68
C LEU A 429 1.05 12.14 -23.73
N ASN A 430 1.05 13.37 -24.22
CA ASN A 430 2.09 14.36 -23.93
C ASN A 430 1.46 15.54 -23.19
N LYS A 431 1.91 15.81 -21.95
CA LYS A 431 1.20 16.69 -21.00
C LYS A 431 -0.25 16.19 -20.86
N ASN A 432 -1.24 16.96 -21.30
CA ASN A 432 -2.66 16.56 -21.20
C ASN A 432 -3.28 16.15 -22.54
N ASN A 433 -2.51 16.16 -23.62
CA ASN A 433 -3.02 15.85 -24.96
C ASN A 433 -2.77 14.38 -25.29
N GLU A 434 -3.82 13.68 -25.74
CA GLU A 434 -3.70 12.34 -26.31
C GLU A 434 -3.05 12.42 -27.69
N THR A 435 -1.91 11.76 -27.85
CA THR A 435 -1.12 11.76 -29.10
C THR A 435 -1.24 10.44 -29.87
N GLY A 436 -1.84 9.42 -29.26
CA GLY A 436 -2.01 8.10 -29.83
C GLY A 436 -2.68 7.14 -28.85
N PHE A 437 -3.29 6.07 -29.36
CA PHE A 437 -3.88 5.03 -28.52
C PHE A 437 -4.00 3.70 -29.24
N VAL A 438 -4.19 2.64 -28.46
CA VAL A 438 -4.63 1.31 -28.91
C VAL A 438 -5.84 0.88 -28.08
N GLU A 439 -6.75 0.15 -28.70
CA GLU A 439 -7.80 -0.59 -28.00
C GLU A 439 -7.50 -2.09 -28.05
N ILE A 440 -7.60 -2.74 -26.91
CA ILE A 440 -7.39 -4.18 -26.73
C ILE A 440 -8.73 -4.77 -26.33
N PRO A 441 -9.40 -5.52 -27.23
CA PRO A 441 -10.65 -6.19 -26.91
C PRO A 441 -10.53 -7.10 -25.68
N PHE A 442 -11.52 -7.05 -24.79
CA PHE A 442 -11.53 -7.93 -23.61
C PHE A 442 -11.43 -9.42 -23.98
N LEU A 443 -12.14 -9.82 -25.05
CA LEU A 443 -12.12 -11.19 -25.56
C LEU A 443 -10.73 -11.62 -26.06
N ASP A 444 -9.92 -10.70 -26.58
CA ASP A 444 -8.57 -11.03 -27.04
C ASP A 444 -7.70 -11.41 -25.85
N VAL A 445 -7.82 -10.70 -24.73
CA VAL A 445 -7.12 -11.05 -23.47
C VAL A 445 -7.63 -12.38 -22.93
N LEU A 446 -8.95 -12.56 -22.87
CA LEU A 446 -9.59 -13.77 -22.35
C LEU A 446 -9.21 -15.04 -23.13
N ASN A 447 -9.04 -14.93 -24.45
CA ASN A 447 -8.70 -16.04 -25.34
C ASN A 447 -7.18 -16.28 -25.46
N THR A 448 -6.35 -15.41 -24.90
CA THR A 448 -4.89 -15.58 -24.93
C THR A 448 -4.44 -16.59 -23.87
N PRO A 449 -3.49 -17.52 -24.16
CA PRO A 449 -2.97 -18.45 -23.17
C PRO A 449 -2.49 -17.76 -21.89
N GLY A 450 -2.88 -18.30 -20.74
CA GLY A 450 -2.59 -17.70 -19.43
C GLY A 450 -3.38 -16.43 -19.11
N LEU A 451 -4.29 -16.01 -20.00
CA LEU A 451 -5.09 -14.79 -19.91
C LEU A 451 -4.22 -13.53 -19.84
N ILE A 452 -3.08 -13.53 -20.57
CA ILE A 452 -2.11 -12.43 -20.60
C ILE A 452 -1.83 -12.03 -22.05
N LYS A 453 -2.19 -10.80 -22.41
CA LYS A 453 -1.83 -10.18 -23.69
C LYS A 453 -0.68 -9.20 -23.45
N GLU A 454 0.54 -9.62 -23.77
CA GLU A 454 1.77 -8.84 -23.59
C GLU A 454 2.42 -8.55 -24.94
N GLU A 455 2.48 -7.28 -25.34
CA GLU A 455 3.00 -6.88 -26.65
C GLU A 455 3.64 -5.47 -26.59
N SER A 456 4.31 -5.09 -27.68
CA SER A 456 4.54 -3.68 -28.00
C SER A 456 3.41 -3.23 -28.91
N PHE A 457 2.47 -2.47 -28.37
CA PHE A 457 1.29 -2.01 -29.09
C PHE A 457 1.61 -0.75 -29.89
N ASP A 458 1.23 -0.72 -31.16
CA ASP A 458 1.29 0.48 -31.98
C ASP A 458 0.19 1.44 -31.54
N VAL A 459 0.57 2.62 -31.07
CA VAL A 459 -0.36 3.67 -30.65
C VAL A 459 -0.47 4.79 -31.69
N GLY A 460 0.16 4.62 -32.85
CA GLY A 460 0.19 5.57 -33.95
C GLY A 460 1.42 6.49 -33.94
N SER A 461 1.59 7.25 -35.03
CA SER A 461 2.68 8.22 -35.21
C SER A 461 4.10 7.64 -35.07
N GLY A 462 4.27 6.34 -35.28
CA GLY A 462 5.54 5.63 -35.13
C GLY A 462 5.94 5.35 -33.68
N ALA A 463 5.06 5.61 -32.71
CA ALA A 463 5.28 5.32 -31.30
C ALA A 463 4.65 3.97 -30.92
N MET A 464 5.35 3.24 -30.05
CA MET A 464 4.87 1.98 -29.50
C MET A 464 4.76 2.09 -27.98
N VAL A 465 3.82 1.38 -27.37
CA VAL A 465 3.74 1.20 -25.91
C VAL A 465 3.92 -0.26 -25.57
N ARG A 466 4.98 -0.57 -24.82
CA ARG A 466 5.24 -1.92 -24.31
C ARG A 466 4.40 -2.13 -23.05
N ALA A 467 3.37 -2.97 -23.15
CA ALA A 467 2.43 -3.22 -22.07
C ALA A 467 1.99 -4.68 -21.99
N SER A 468 1.44 -5.05 -20.83
CA SER A 468 0.81 -6.35 -20.59
C SER A 468 -0.57 -6.13 -19.98
N VAL A 469 -1.61 -6.74 -20.54
CA VAL A 469 -2.96 -6.77 -19.97
C VAL A 469 -3.25 -8.20 -19.58
N SER A 470 -3.62 -8.41 -18.32
CA SER A 470 -3.91 -9.75 -17.79
C SER A 470 -5.22 -9.81 -17.03
N LEU A 471 -5.86 -10.98 -17.08
CA LEU A 471 -7.08 -11.30 -16.32
C LEU A 471 -6.84 -12.52 -15.45
N ARG A 472 -7.38 -12.52 -14.24
CA ARG A 472 -7.35 -13.67 -13.32
C ARG A 472 -8.72 -13.85 -12.68
N GLY A 473 -9.21 -15.09 -12.62
CA GLY A 473 -10.41 -15.45 -11.84
C GLY A 473 -10.08 -15.71 -10.37
N LEU A 474 -11.11 -15.88 -9.54
CA LEU A 474 -10.96 -16.25 -8.13
C LEU A 474 -11.31 -17.71 -7.86
N ARG A 475 -10.46 -18.40 -7.11
CA ARG A 475 -10.71 -19.77 -6.62
C ARG A 475 -10.46 -19.84 -5.13
N LEU A 476 -11.44 -20.35 -4.37
CA LEU A 476 -11.29 -20.50 -2.92
C LEU A 476 -10.02 -21.30 -2.60
N ALA A 477 -9.20 -20.75 -1.70
CA ALA A 477 -7.99 -21.41 -1.25
C ALA A 477 -8.37 -22.52 -0.28
N HIS A 478 -8.01 -23.76 -0.62
CA HIS A 478 -8.29 -24.91 0.22
C HIS A 478 -7.17 -25.23 1.18
#